data_AF-A0A2M8C1D1-F1
#
_entry.id   AF-A0A2M8C1D1-F1
#
_cell.length_a   1.000
_cell.length_b   1.000
_cell.length_c   1.000
_cell.angle_alpha   90.00
_cell.angle_beta   90.00
_cell.angle_gamma   90.00
#
_symmetry.space_group_name_H-M   'P 1'
#
loop_
_entity.id
_entity.type
_entity.pdbx_description
1 polymer ?
#
loop_
_entity_poly.entity_id
_entity_poly.type
_entity_poly.pdbx_seq_one_letter_code
_entity_poly.pdbx_strand_id
1 'polypeptide(L)'
;MKKKKGIVIVEGYLLFYNPAVRRLLDFLIFLEAKDKTRIKRRTKFKNEKYVEKVLLPMHKKYIEPTKKFADSVLDTEKYLIKQCAKRIIQAIAT
;
A
#
# COMPACT_ATOMS: atom_id res chain seq x y z
N MET A 1 21.83 1.43 28.00
CA MET A 1 21.67 1.81 26.58
C MET A 1 20.44 1.13 25.99
N LYS A 2 19.42 1.88 25.53
CA LYS A 2 18.25 1.30 24.83
C LYS A 2 18.72 0.75 23.48
N LYS A 3 18.67 -0.56 23.27
CA LYS A 3 19.06 -1.21 22.00
C LYS A 3 18.10 -0.72 20.91
N LYS A 4 18.62 -0.05 19.87
CA LYS A 4 17.80 0.36 18.72
C LYS A 4 17.26 -0.90 18.05
N LYS A 5 15.94 -1.01 17.92
CA LYS A 5 15.31 -2.07 17.13
C LYS A 5 15.60 -1.78 15.65
N GLY A 6 16.01 -2.81 14.90
CA GLY A 6 16.10 -2.71 13.44
C GLY A 6 14.70 -2.54 12.85
N ILE A 7 14.61 -1.86 11.71
CA ILE A 7 13.35 -1.71 10.96
C ILE A 7 13.50 -2.52 9.67
N VAL A 8 12.50 -3.33 9.37
CA VAL A 8 12.37 -4.03 8.09
C VAL A 8 11.16 -3.47 7.36
N ILE A 9 11.34 -3.07 6.11
CA ILE A 9 10.24 -2.63 5.24
C ILE A 9 9.95 -3.75 4.26
N VAL A 10 8.70 -4.23 4.27
CA VAL A 10 8.21 -5.23 3.33
C VAL A 10 7.20 -4.54 2.41
N GLU A 11 7.42 -4.62 1.10
CA GLU A 11 6.59 -3.95 0.10
C GLU A 11 5.94 -4.92 -0.89
N GLY A 12 4.73 -4.60 -1.34
CA GLY A 12 3.97 -5.45 -2.25
C GLY A 12 2.46 -5.21 -2.17
N TYR A 13 1.79 -5.20 -3.32
CA TYR A 13 0.37 -4.85 -3.44
C TYR A 13 -0.61 -5.92 -2.91
N LEU A 14 -0.14 -7.13 -2.61
CA LEU A 14 -0.93 -8.25 -2.06
C LEU A 14 -0.55 -8.64 -0.64
N LEU A 15 0.35 -7.89 0.03
CA LEU A 15 0.83 -8.23 1.37
C LEU A 15 -0.32 -8.43 2.37
N PHE A 16 -1.39 -7.64 2.22
CA PHE A 16 -2.52 -7.67 3.13
C PHE A 16 -3.52 -8.77 2.80
N TYR A 17 -3.32 -9.56 1.75
CA TYR A 17 -4.27 -10.61 1.37
C TYR A 17 -4.22 -11.80 2.34
N ASN A 18 -3.03 -12.33 2.61
CA ASN A 18 -2.85 -13.51 3.47
C ASN A 18 -2.78 -13.12 4.96
N PRO A 19 -3.71 -13.60 5.82
CA PRO A 19 -3.68 -13.34 7.25
C PRO A 19 -2.39 -13.77 7.96
N ALA A 20 -1.72 -14.83 7.48
CA ALA A 20 -0.46 -15.29 8.06
C ALA A 20 0.65 -14.25 7.87
N VAL A 21 0.69 -13.57 6.72
CA VAL A 21 1.66 -12.50 6.46
C VAL A 21 1.37 -11.29 7.33
N ARG A 22 0.09 -10.89 7.44
CA ARG A 22 -0.31 -9.73 8.27
C ARG A 22 0.10 -9.90 9.74
N ARG A 23 0.00 -11.11 10.29
CA ARG A 23 0.39 -11.41 11.67
C ARG A 23 1.90 -11.28 11.94
N LEU A 24 2.72 -11.22 10.89
CA LEU A 24 4.17 -11.02 11.01
C LEU A 24 4.58 -9.54 10.94
N LEU A 25 3.64 -8.65 10.63
CA LEU A 25 3.90 -7.22 10.43
C LEU A 25 3.36 -6.43 11.63
N ASP A 26 4.17 -5.52 12.15
CA ASP A 26 3.80 -4.68 13.30
C ASP A 26 2.96 -3.45 12.92
N PHE A 27 3.10 -2.97 11.67
CA PHE A 27 2.42 -1.77 11.20
C PHE A 27 2.14 -1.85 9.69
N LEU A 28 0.88 -1.67 9.30
CA LEU A 28 0.39 -1.90 7.94
C LEU A 28 0.02 -0.58 7.27
N ILE A 29 0.69 -0.26 6.16
CA ILE A 29 0.47 0.95 5.36
C ILE A 29 -0.17 0.61 4.01
N PHE A 30 -1.35 1.17 3.72
CA PHE A 30 -1.98 1.09 2.40
C PHE A 30 -1.76 2.39 1.63
N LEU A 31 -1.21 2.30 0.42
CA LEU A 31 -1.06 3.44 -0.48
C LEU A 31 -2.27 3.56 -1.40
N GLU A 32 -2.99 4.67 -1.29
CA GLU A 32 -4.17 4.95 -2.08
C GLU A 32 -3.88 5.93 -3.22
N ALA A 33 -4.51 5.67 -4.37
CA ALA A 33 -4.66 6.58 -5.49
C ALA A 33 -5.79 6.09 -6.40
N LYS A 34 -6.46 7.03 -7.05
CA LYS A 34 -7.48 6.77 -8.07
C LYS A 34 -6.93 5.90 -9.19
N ASP A 35 -7.79 5.06 -9.75
CA ASP A 35 -7.48 4.13 -10.84
C ASP A 35 -6.77 4.82 -12.00
N LYS A 36 -7.30 5.96 -12.48
CA LYS A 36 -6.70 6.76 -13.55
C LYS A 36 -5.23 7.11 -13.28
N THR A 37 -4.93 7.51 -12.05
CA THR A 37 -3.57 7.89 -11.63
C THR A 37 -2.66 6.67 -11.58
N ARG A 38 -3.14 5.54 -11.03
CA ARG A 38 -2.36 4.28 -10.98
C ARG A 38 -2.07 3.74 -12.37
N ILE A 39 -3.06 3.75 -13.27
CA ILE A 39 -2.89 3.32 -14.67
C ILE A 39 -1.90 4.24 -15.40
N LYS A 40 -2.01 5.56 -15.24
CA LYS A 40 -1.06 6.53 -15.82
C LYS A 40 0.38 6.30 -15.35
N ARG A 41 0.59 6.01 -14.06
CA ARG A 41 1.92 5.75 -13.48
C ARG A 41 2.47 4.36 -13.80
N ARG A 42 1.63 3.43 -14.24
CA ARG A 42 2.04 2.05 -14.49
C ARG A 42 3.00 1.99 -15.67
N THR A 43 4.08 1.20 -15.54
CA THR A 43 5.10 1.03 -16.58
C THR A 43 4.96 -0.27 -17.39
N LYS A 44 4.28 -1.28 -16.84
CA LYS A 44 4.11 -2.63 -17.43
C LYS A 44 2.63 -3.03 -17.54
N PHE A 45 2.30 -3.97 -18.43
CA PHE A 45 0.93 -4.47 -18.62
C PHE A 45 -0.11 -3.36 -18.87
N LYS A 46 0.21 -2.44 -19.78
CA LYS A 46 -0.64 -1.26 -20.10
C LYS A 46 -1.68 -1.53 -21.18
N ASN A 47 -1.75 -2.74 -21.72
CA ASN A 47 -2.75 -3.10 -22.72
C ASN A 47 -4.16 -2.87 -22.14
N GLU A 48 -4.96 -2.06 -22.82
CA GLU A 48 -6.29 -1.63 -22.33
C GLU A 48 -7.20 -2.82 -22.02
N LYS A 49 -7.25 -3.82 -22.91
CA LYS A 49 -8.03 -5.04 -22.70
C LYS A 49 -7.61 -5.80 -21.45
N TYR A 50 -6.31 -5.84 -21.14
CA TYR A 50 -5.82 -6.44 -19.89
C TYR A 50 -6.18 -5.59 -18.67
N VAL A 51 -6.06 -4.26 -18.79
CA VAL A 51 -6.40 -3.32 -17.72
C VAL A 51 -7.86 -3.48 -17.30
N GLU A 52 -8.76 -3.48 -18.29
CA GLU A 52 -10.20 -3.56 -18.07
C GLU A 52 -10.67 -4.95 -17.64
N LYS A 53 -10.16 -6.02 -18.26
CA LYS A 53 -10.66 -7.38 -18.00
C LYS A 53 -9.99 -8.06 -16.82
N VAL A 54 -8.78 -7.65 -16.45
CA VAL A 54 -7.98 -8.33 -15.42
C VAL A 54 -7.56 -7.36 -14.33
N LEU A 55 -6.81 -6.30 -14.66
CA LEU A 55 -6.13 -5.50 -13.64
C LEU A 55 -7.11 -4.79 -12.69
N LEU A 56 -8.05 -4.01 -13.22
CA LEU A 56 -9.02 -3.27 -12.40
C LEU A 56 -9.99 -4.22 -11.67
N PRO A 57 -10.57 -5.24 -12.31
CA PRO A 57 -11.42 -6.21 -11.61
C PRO A 57 -10.70 -6.95 -10.48
N MET A 58 -9.47 -7.42 -10.72
CA MET A 58 -8.70 -8.14 -9.68
C MET A 58 -8.30 -7.21 -8.53
N HIS A 59 -7.95 -5.96 -8.82
CA HIS A 59 -7.70 -4.97 -7.78
C HIS A 59 -8.93 -4.73 -6.91
N LYS A 60 -10.08 -4.47 -7.52
CA LYS A 60 -11.36 -4.26 -6.81
C LYS A 60 -11.77 -5.49 -5.99
N LYS A 61 -11.51 -6.69 -6.51
CA LYS A 61 -11.91 -7.94 -5.85
C LYS A 61 -10.98 -8.33 -4.69
N TYR A 62 -9.66 -8.18 -4.86
CA TYR A 62 -8.69 -8.81 -3.96
C TYR A 62 -7.75 -7.84 -3.24
N ILE A 63 -7.53 -6.62 -3.76
CA ILE A 63 -6.59 -5.67 -3.17
C ILE A 63 -7.35 -4.61 -2.38
N GLU A 64 -8.31 -3.94 -3.01
CA GLU A 64 -9.05 -2.82 -2.42
C GLU A 64 -9.74 -3.18 -1.08
N PRO A 65 -10.39 -4.35 -0.91
CA PRO A 65 -11.00 -4.73 0.37
C PRO A 65 -9.98 -4.94 1.49
N THR A 66 -8.71 -5.17 1.16
CA THR A 66 -7.65 -5.37 2.17
C THR A 66 -7.21 -4.06 2.83
N LYS A 67 -7.58 -2.90 2.24
CA LYS A 67 -7.37 -1.56 2.84
C LYS A 67 -7.89 -1.48 4.28
N LYS A 68 -8.96 -2.21 4.62
CA LYS A 68 -9.53 -2.26 5.97
C LYS A 68 -8.58 -2.81 7.05
N PHE A 69 -7.51 -3.50 6.65
CA PHE A 69 -6.49 -4.02 7.57
C PHE A 69 -5.34 -3.04 7.79
N ALA A 70 -5.35 -1.87 7.13
CA ALA A 70 -4.28 -0.89 7.25
C ALA A 70 -4.43 -0.09 8.55
N ASP A 71 -3.34 0.07 9.28
CA ASP A 71 -3.24 1.03 10.38
C ASP A 71 -3.18 2.47 9.84
N SER A 72 -2.61 2.64 8.64
CA SER A 72 -2.55 3.94 7.97
C SER A 72 -2.82 3.83 6.47
N VAL A 73 -3.70 4.70 5.98
CA VAL A 73 -3.94 4.88 4.54
C VAL A 73 -3.34 6.21 4.10
N LEU A 74 -2.46 6.18 3.10
CA LEU A 74 -1.81 7.37 2.55
C LEU A 74 -2.32 7.66 1.14
N ASP A 75 -2.98 8.80 0.98
CA ASP A 75 -3.41 9.30 -0.32
C ASP A 75 -2.21 9.93 -1.06
N THR A 76 -1.70 9.20 -2.05
CA THR A 76 -0.51 9.58 -2.83
C THR A 76 -0.81 10.58 -3.96
N GLU A 77 -2.05 11.05 -4.06
CA GLU A 77 -2.44 12.17 -4.92
C GLU A 77 -2.48 13.48 -4.13
N LYS A 78 -2.78 13.41 -2.83
CA LYS A 78 -2.86 14.60 -1.95
C LYS A 78 -1.54 14.98 -1.30
N TYR A 79 -0.70 14.00 -0.97
CA TYR A 79 0.49 14.25 -0.14
C TYR A 79 1.79 14.03 -0.90
N LEU A 80 2.77 14.89 -0.60
CA LEU A 80 4.15 14.69 -1.04
C LEU A 80 4.81 13.56 -0.23
N ILE A 81 5.83 12.91 -0.82
CA ILE A 81 6.58 11.81 -0.18
C ILE A 81 7.09 12.23 1.21
N LYS A 82 7.63 13.44 1.37
CA LYS A 82 8.11 13.95 2.65
C LYS A 82 6.99 14.04 3.71
N GLN A 83 5.78 14.41 3.30
CA GLN A 83 4.62 14.50 4.18
C GLN A 83 4.13 13.11 4.58
N CYS A 84 4.07 12.17 3.62
CA CYS A 84 3.77 10.76 3.87
C CYS A 84 4.76 10.15 4.87
N ALA A 85 6.06 10.31 4.62
CA ALA A 85 7.12 9.80 5.50
C ALA A 85 7.02 10.37 6.91
N LYS A 86 6.79 11.68 7.05
CA LYS A 86 6.61 12.33 8.35
C LYS A 86 5.43 11.73 9.12
N ARG A 87 4.28 11.52 8.46
CA ARG A 87 3.08 10.91 9.06
C ARG A 87 3.35 9.50 9.57
N ILE A 88 4.05 8.68 8.78
CA ILE A 88 4.39 7.30 9.16
C ILE A 88 5.37 7.26 10.33
N ILE A 89 6.41 8.10 10.30
CA ILE A 89 7.37 8.18 11.41
C ILE A 89 6.67 8.59 12.71
N GLN A 90 5.74 9.55 12.64
CA GLN A 90 4.95 9.97 13.80
C GLN A 90 4.02 8.84 14.30
N ALA A 91 3.38 8.11 13.39
CA ALA A 91 2.49 7.00 13.75
C ALA A 91 3.23 5.82 14.42
N ILE A 92 4.42 5.47 13.93
CA ILE A 92 5.22 4.35 14.48
C ILE A 92 5.93 4.74 15.79
N ALA A 93 6.15 6.03 16.04
CA ALA A 93 6.83 6.51 17.24
C ALA A 93 5.93 6.59 18.49
N THR A 94 4.63 6.33 18.34
CA THR A 94 3.62 6.38 19.43
C THR A 94 3.42 4.98 20.00
#